data_AF-A0A2V7EXX4-F1
#
_entry.id   AF-A0A2V7EXX4-F1
#
_cell.length_a   1.000
_cell.length_b   1.000
_cell.length_c   1.000
_cell.angle_alpha   90.00
_cell.angle_beta   90.00
_cell.angle_gamma   90.00
#
_symmetry.space_group_name_H-M   'P 1'
#
loop_
_entity.id
_entity.type
_entity.pdbx_description
1 polymer ?
#
loop_
_entity_poly.entity_id
_entity_poly.type
_entity_poly.pdbx_seq_one_letter_code
_entity_poly.pdbx_strand_id
1 'polypeptide(L)'
;MIGLVAGVPLLIPTPAPTPEKRDALDALCRALDLSDEQVREIRKLFDHFARRQATLAVEDVLLANRAVLRHIVTGPTFDRRQAHRIAQQVAAVIARRMEHRLELRHELFRALTPAQRATYLDLLRQEPHDGGPT
;
A
#
# COMPACT_ATOMS: atom_id res chain seq x y z
N MET A 1 -16.95 37.99 23.08
CA MET A 1 -15.91 37.01 23.48
C MET A 1 -16.09 35.76 22.64
N ILE A 2 -15.50 35.72 21.44
CA ILE A 2 -15.58 34.56 20.54
C ILE A 2 -14.27 33.79 20.72
N GLY A 3 -14.36 32.61 21.34
CA GLY A 3 -13.23 31.73 21.59
C GLY A 3 -12.75 31.10 20.28
N LEU A 4 -11.52 31.47 19.90
CA LEU A 4 -10.76 30.88 18.80
C LEU A 4 -10.19 29.54 19.29
N VAL A 5 -10.80 28.40 18.95
CA VAL A 5 -10.21 27.09 19.25
C VAL A 5 -9.35 26.68 18.06
N ALA A 6 -8.03 26.77 18.26
CA ALA A 6 -7.00 26.41 17.31
C ALA A 6 -7.19 24.97 16.80
N GLY A 7 -7.30 24.82 15.48
CA GLY A 7 -7.32 23.52 14.84
C GLY A 7 -5.96 22.86 14.95
N VAL A 8 -5.90 21.75 15.69
CA VAL A 8 -4.72 20.88 15.70
C VAL A 8 -4.55 20.30 14.29
N PRO A 9 -3.43 20.60 13.59
CA PRO A 9 -3.11 19.89 12.37
C PRO A 9 -2.72 18.47 12.77
N LEU A 10 -3.48 17.47 12.29
CA LEU A 10 -3.02 16.09 12.28
C LEU A 10 -1.86 16.05 11.28
N LEU A 11 -0.65 16.27 11.79
CA LEU A 11 0.58 15.96 11.07
C LEU A 11 0.58 14.44 10.91
N ILE A 12 0.15 13.96 9.75
CA ILE A 12 0.35 12.56 9.38
C ILE A 12 1.79 12.49 8.92
N PRO A 13 2.71 11.85 9.67
CA PRO A 13 4.09 11.72 9.22
C PRO A 13 4.08 10.90 7.93
N THR A 14 4.71 11.44 6.88
CA THR A 14 4.99 10.70 5.66
C THR A 14 5.77 9.44 6.06
N PRO A 15 5.26 8.22 5.79
CA PRO A 15 5.95 7.03 6.24
C PRO A 15 7.23 6.88 5.42
N ALA A 16 8.37 7.12 6.06
CA ALA A 16 9.63 6.57 5.61
C ALA A 16 9.47 5.04 5.46
N PRO A 17 10.17 4.39 4.52
CA PRO A 17 10.16 2.93 4.45
C PRO A 17 10.60 2.36 5.81
N THR A 18 9.69 1.62 6.47
CA THR A 18 9.94 1.01 7.77
C THR A 18 11.00 -0.10 7.64
N PRO A 19 11.85 -0.32 8.67
CA PRO A 19 12.94 -1.32 8.62
C PRO A 19 12.45 -2.71 8.21
N GLU A 20 11.27 -3.10 8.69
CA GLU A 20 10.61 -4.38 8.39
C GLU A 20 10.47 -4.67 6.88
N LYS A 21 10.26 -3.64 6.05
CA LYS A 21 10.11 -3.83 4.59
C LYS A 21 11.43 -4.11 3.89
N ARG A 22 12.54 -3.57 4.40
CA ARG A 22 13.89 -3.88 3.88
C ARG A 22 14.26 -5.31 4.23
N ASP A 23 13.93 -5.73 5.44
CA ASP A 23 14.20 -7.09 5.92
C ASP A 23 13.43 -8.14 5.10
N ALA A 24 12.19 -7.85 4.70
CA ALA A 24 11.38 -8.73 3.86
C ALA A 24 11.94 -8.91 2.44
N LEU A 25 12.41 -7.83 1.80
CA LEU A 25 13.04 -7.91 0.48
C LEU A 25 14.35 -8.69 0.55
N ASP A 26 15.19 -8.42 1.55
CA ASP A 26 16.45 -9.12 1.72
C ASP A 26 16.25 -10.61 2.05
N ALA A 27 15.19 -10.95 2.81
CA ALA A 27 14.80 -12.34 3.04
C ALA A 27 14.38 -13.05 1.75
N LEU A 28 13.58 -12.39 0.90
CA LEU A 28 13.17 -12.92 -0.40
C LEU A 28 14.39 -13.14 -1.31
N CYS A 29 15.30 -12.18 -1.38
CA CYS A 29 16.52 -12.29 -2.19
C CYS A 29 17.39 -13.48 -1.79
N ARG A 30 17.55 -13.72 -0.47
CA ARG A 30 18.26 -14.89 0.06
C ARG A 30 17.53 -16.19 -0.24
N ALA A 31 16.21 -16.23 -0.07
CA ALA A 31 15.41 -17.42 -0.32
C ALA A 31 15.44 -17.86 -1.79
N LEU A 32 15.55 -16.90 -2.71
CA LEU A 32 15.63 -17.14 -4.15
C LEU A 32 17.07 -17.32 -4.65
N ASP A 33 18.08 -17.29 -3.78
CA ASP A 33 19.50 -17.40 -4.15
C ASP A 33 19.85 -16.49 -5.34
N LEU A 34 19.49 -15.21 -5.22
CA LEU A 34 19.71 -14.22 -6.28
C LEU A 34 21.19 -13.84 -6.36
N SER A 35 21.71 -13.72 -7.57
CA SER A 35 23.05 -13.15 -7.78
C SER A 35 23.09 -11.67 -7.41
N ASP A 36 24.27 -11.12 -7.13
CA ASP A 36 24.45 -9.70 -6.82
C ASP A 36 23.86 -8.77 -7.89
N GLU A 37 23.95 -9.18 -9.16
CA GLU A 37 23.36 -8.43 -10.27
C GLU A 37 21.83 -8.49 -10.23
N GLN A 38 21.24 -9.67 -10.02
CA GLN A 38 19.79 -9.82 -9.87
C GLN A 38 19.26 -9.03 -8.66
N VAL A 39 19.99 -9.03 -7.54
CA VAL A 39 19.65 -8.25 -6.35
C VAL A 39 19.61 -6.76 -6.65
N ARG A 40 20.59 -6.24 -7.41
CA ARG A 40 20.61 -4.82 -7.82
C ARG A 40 19.37 -4.48 -8.66
N GLU A 41 19.05 -5.29 -9.65
CA GLU A 41 17.91 -5.04 -10.54
C GLU A 41 16.57 -5.17 -9.81
N ILE A 42 16.41 -6.19 -8.96
CA ILE A 42 15.20 -6.37 -8.16
C ILE A 42 15.01 -5.23 -7.16
N ARG A 43 16.09 -4.71 -6.54
CA ARG A 43 15.99 -3.53 -5.67
C ARG A 43 15.52 -2.30 -6.45
N LYS A 44 16.04 -2.04 -7.65
CA LYS A 44 15.57 -0.95 -8.51
C LYS A 44 14.09 -1.11 -8.86
N LEU A 45 13.65 -2.34 -9.16
CA LEU A 45 12.25 -2.66 -9.43
C LEU A 45 11.38 -2.31 -8.20
N PHE A 46 11.74 -2.80 -7.02
CA PHE A 46 10.99 -2.52 -5.79
C PHE A 46 10.96 -1.02 -5.46
N ASP A 47 12.08 -0.30 -5.64
CA ASP A 47 12.14 1.15 -5.43
C ASP A 47 11.24 1.93 -6.40
N HIS A 48 11.23 1.53 -7.69
CA HIS A 48 10.34 2.13 -8.69
C HIS A 48 8.87 1.95 -8.29
N PHE A 49 8.49 0.73 -7.89
CA PHE A 49 7.13 0.42 -7.47
C PHE A 49 6.78 1.12 -6.15
N ALA A 50 7.70 1.22 -5.18
CA ALA A 50 7.45 1.91 -3.92
C ALA A 50 7.15 3.41 -4.14
N ARG A 51 7.90 4.08 -5.03
CA ARG A 51 7.65 5.48 -5.39
C ARG A 51 6.29 5.67 -6.06
N ARG A 52 5.92 4.77 -6.99
CA ARG A 52 4.62 4.82 -7.68
C ARG A 52 3.46 4.45 -6.76
N GLN A 53 3.67 3.62 -5.75
CA GLN A 53 2.65 3.30 -4.75
C GLN A 53 2.43 4.44 -3.75
N ALA A 54 3.46 5.23 -3.44
CA ALA A 54 3.36 6.36 -2.52
C ALA A 54 2.36 7.44 -2.99
N THR A 55 2.09 7.53 -4.30
CA THR A 55 1.10 8.45 -4.87
C THR A 55 -0.35 7.93 -4.76
N LEU A 56 -0.53 6.67 -4.37
CA LEU A 56 -1.84 6.04 -4.17
C LEU A 56 -2.18 6.06 -2.68
N ALA A 57 -2.30 7.22 -2.04
CA ALA A 57 -2.59 7.31 -0.61
C ALA A 57 -4.09 7.31 -0.32
N VAL A 58 -4.56 6.42 0.56
CA VAL A 58 -5.94 6.49 1.08
C VAL A 58 -6.09 7.74 1.94
N GLU A 59 -5.02 8.11 2.63
CA GLU A 59 -4.87 9.30 3.44
C GLU A 59 -5.21 10.57 2.64
N ASP A 60 -4.80 10.65 1.37
CA ASP A 60 -5.13 11.80 0.50
C ASP A 60 -6.63 11.90 0.23
N VAL A 61 -7.30 10.77 0.00
CA VAL A 61 -8.76 10.73 -0.18
C VAL A 61 -9.47 11.18 1.10
N LEU A 62 -9.01 10.70 2.26
CA LEU A 62 -9.59 11.08 3.55
C LEU A 62 -9.34 12.55 3.88
N LEU A 63 -8.14 13.06 3.58
CA LEU A 63 -7.77 14.45 3.81
C LEU A 63 -8.62 15.38 2.92
N ALA A 64 -8.76 15.05 1.63
CA ALA A 64 -9.58 15.80 0.68
C ALA A 64 -11.06 15.84 1.10
N ASN A 65 -11.56 14.78 1.73
CA ASN A 65 -12.94 14.67 2.19
C ASN A 65 -13.13 14.98 3.68
N ARG A 66 -12.13 15.53 4.39
CA ARG A 66 -12.14 15.67 5.85
C ARG A 66 -13.35 16.42 6.40
N ALA A 67 -13.75 17.51 5.76
CA ALA A 67 -14.91 18.31 6.17
C ALA A 67 -16.22 17.52 6.00
N VAL A 68 -16.34 16.78 4.89
CA VAL A 68 -17.50 15.92 4.60
C VAL A 68 -17.59 14.79 5.61
N LEU A 69 -16.48 14.10 5.88
CA LEU A 69 -16.40 13.04 6.88
C LEU A 69 -16.81 13.54 8.27
N ARG A 70 -16.33 14.72 8.67
CA ARG A 70 -16.76 15.35 9.92
C ARG A 70 -18.26 15.59 9.94
N HIS A 71 -18.81 16.14 8.86
CA HIS A 71 -20.25 16.40 8.76
C HIS A 71 -21.10 15.12 8.83
N ILE A 72 -20.68 14.05 8.16
CA ILE A 72 -21.37 12.75 8.21
C ILE A 72 -21.42 12.20 9.65
N VAL A 73 -20.34 12.36 10.41
CA VAL A 73 -20.23 11.82 11.78
C VAL A 73 -20.94 12.68 12.82
N THR A 74 -20.85 14.01 12.71
CA THR A 74 -21.39 14.93 13.73
C THR A 74 -22.76 15.50 13.36
N GLY A 75 -23.28 15.17 12.18
CA GLY A 75 -24.56 15.66 11.70
C GLY A 75 -25.75 15.05 12.46
N PRO A 76 -26.93 15.70 12.42
CA PRO A 76 -28.13 15.18 13.08
C PRO A 76 -28.67 13.89 12.42
N THR A 77 -28.26 13.60 11.18
CA THR A 77 -28.60 12.38 10.45
C THR A 77 -27.42 11.89 9.63
N PHE A 78 -27.35 10.58 9.35
CA PHE A 78 -26.27 9.98 8.57
C PHE A 78 -26.54 10.10 7.06
N ASP A 79 -25.72 10.89 6.36
CA ASP A 79 -25.79 10.98 4.89
C ASP A 79 -25.15 9.74 4.23
N ARG A 80 -25.99 8.73 3.98
CA ARG A 80 -25.60 7.48 3.31
C ARG A 80 -24.99 7.73 1.93
N ARG A 81 -25.45 8.74 1.18
CA ARG A 81 -24.99 8.98 -0.19
C ARG A 81 -23.56 9.53 -0.19
N GLN A 82 -23.27 10.48 0.68
CA GLN A 82 -21.91 11.02 0.82
C GLN A 82 -20.95 9.98 1.40
N ALA A 83 -21.38 9.20 2.40
CA ALA A 83 -20.56 8.11 2.96
C ALA A 83 -20.21 7.07 1.88
N HIS A 84 -21.20 6.63 1.09
CA HIS A 84 -20.97 5.67 0.02
C HIS A 84 -19.99 6.18 -1.04
N ARG A 85 -20.10 7.45 -1.44
CA ARG A 85 -19.18 8.05 -2.43
C ARG A 85 -17.73 8.03 -1.94
N ILE A 86 -17.49 8.38 -0.67
CA ILE A 86 -16.14 8.37 -0.11
C ILE A 86 -15.61 6.93 0.00
N ALA A 87 -16.46 5.99 0.42
CA ALA A 87 -16.08 4.57 0.45
C ALA A 87 -15.67 4.05 -0.94
N GLN A 88 -16.38 4.44 -2.00
CA GLN A 88 -16.00 4.09 -3.38
C GLN A 88 -14.64 4.68 -3.79
N GLN A 89 -14.34 5.92 -3.39
CA GLN A 89 -13.04 6.54 -3.67
C GLN A 89 -11.90 5.80 -2.97
N VAL A 90 -12.10 5.42 -1.70
CA VAL A 90 -11.14 4.62 -0.93
C VAL A 90 -10.94 3.25 -1.58
N ALA A 91 -12.04 2.57 -1.93
CA ALA A 91 -12.00 1.27 -2.60
C ALA A 91 -11.22 1.33 -3.93
N ALA A 92 -11.40 2.39 -4.72
CA ALA A 92 -10.67 2.59 -5.96
C ALA A 92 -9.15 2.72 -5.74
N VAL A 93 -8.71 3.41 -4.68
CA VAL A 93 -7.28 3.50 -4.33
C VAL A 93 -6.74 2.14 -3.91
N ILE A 94 -7.48 1.40 -3.08
CA ILE A 94 -7.10 0.05 -2.65
C ILE A 94 -6.99 -0.90 -3.86
N ALA A 95 -7.94 -0.84 -4.79
CA ALA A 95 -7.91 -1.63 -6.01
C ALA A 95 -6.66 -1.32 -6.86
N ARG A 96 -6.34 -0.04 -7.07
CA ARG A 96 -5.13 0.37 -7.79
C ARG A 96 -3.84 -0.08 -7.09
N ARG A 97 -3.80 -0.03 -5.76
CA ARG A 97 -2.67 -0.58 -4.98
C ARG A 97 -2.53 -2.08 -5.19
N MET A 98 -3.64 -2.81 -5.27
CA MET A 98 -3.63 -4.25 -5.54
C MET A 98 -3.07 -4.56 -6.93
N GLU A 99 -3.57 -3.89 -7.95
CA GLU A 99 -3.07 -4.01 -9.32
C GLU A 99 -1.56 -3.76 -9.39
N HIS A 100 -1.09 -2.68 -8.75
CA HIS A 100 0.32 -2.32 -8.70
C HIS A 100 1.19 -3.39 -8.01
N ARG A 101 0.68 -4.05 -6.96
CA ARG A 101 1.37 -5.19 -6.32
C ARG A 101 1.43 -6.42 -7.21
N LEU A 102 0.36 -6.70 -7.95
CA LEU A 102 0.32 -7.81 -8.91
C LEU A 102 1.32 -7.58 -10.05
N GLU A 103 1.40 -6.36 -10.56
CA GLU A 103 2.38 -5.95 -11.57
C GLU A 103 3.82 -6.14 -11.05
N LEU A 104 4.13 -5.70 -9.81
CA LEU A 104 5.44 -5.96 -9.19
C LEU A 104 5.77 -7.46 -9.10
N ARG A 105 4.82 -8.27 -8.61
CA ARG A 105 5.02 -9.73 -8.49
C ARG A 105 5.25 -10.37 -9.86
N HIS A 106 4.53 -9.91 -10.88
CA HIS A 106 4.70 -10.38 -12.25
C HIS A 106 6.09 -10.05 -12.81
N GLU A 107 6.54 -8.79 -12.69
CA GLU A 107 7.86 -8.36 -13.18
C GLU A 107 9.00 -9.07 -12.43
N LEU A 108 8.88 -9.23 -11.11
CA LEU A 108 9.81 -10.04 -10.32
C LEU A 108 9.89 -11.46 -10.88
N PHE A 109 8.75 -12.15 -11.03
CA PHE A 109 8.70 -13.53 -11.50
C PHE A 109 9.34 -13.70 -12.89
N ARG A 110 9.16 -12.72 -13.78
CA ARG A 110 9.79 -12.73 -15.11
C ARG A 110 11.31 -12.64 -15.04
N ALA A 111 11.86 -11.86 -14.11
CA ALA A 111 13.30 -11.70 -13.92
C ALA A 111 14.00 -12.94 -13.31
N LEU A 112 13.25 -13.88 -12.75
CA LEU A 112 13.78 -15.10 -12.15
C LEU A 112 14.13 -16.18 -13.21
N THR A 113 15.15 -16.98 -12.91
CA THR A 113 15.45 -18.20 -13.66
C THR A 113 14.39 -19.28 -13.42
N PRO A 114 14.31 -20.33 -14.26
CA PRO A 114 13.33 -21.40 -14.05
C PRO A 114 13.41 -22.07 -12.67
N ALA A 115 14.62 -22.27 -12.13
CA ALA A 115 14.81 -22.85 -10.80
C ALA A 115 14.29 -21.90 -9.71
N GLN A 116 14.63 -20.61 -9.79
CA GLN A 116 14.18 -19.59 -8.85
C GLN A 116 12.66 -19.40 -8.88
N ARG A 117 12.03 -19.54 -10.05
CA ARG A 117 10.56 -19.50 -10.19
C ARG A 117 9.88 -20.65 -9.45
N ALA A 118 10.46 -21.84 -9.46
CA ALA A 118 9.93 -22.98 -8.70
C ALA A 118 9.94 -22.66 -7.20
N THR A 119 11.07 -22.19 -6.67
CA THR A 119 11.19 -21.74 -5.28
C THR A 119 10.20 -20.63 -4.94
N TYR A 120 10.03 -19.66 -5.83
CA TYR A 120 9.07 -18.58 -5.64
C TYR A 120 7.61 -19.07 -5.55
N LEU A 121 7.22 -20.04 -6.39
CA LEU A 121 5.90 -20.65 -6.32
C LEU A 121 5.68 -21.44 -5.02
N ASP A 122 6.71 -22.10 -4.51
CA ASP A 122 6.64 -22.79 -3.21
C ASP A 122 6.46 -21.80 -2.05
N LEU A 123 7.18 -20.67 -2.07
CA LEU A 123 6.99 -19.59 -1.11
C LEU A 123 5.55 -19.05 -1.13
N LEU A 124 4.96 -18.84 -2.32
CA LEU A 124 3.57 -18.37 -2.43
C LEU A 124 2.54 -19.35 -1.85
N ARG A 125 2.81 -20.66 -1.89
CA ARG A 125 1.93 -21.67 -1.26
C ARG A 125 2.02 -21.66 0.26
N GLN A 126 3.15 -21.17 0.80
CA GLN A 126 3.44 -21.11 2.22
C GLN A 126 3.05 -19.77 2.85
N GLU A 127 2.78 -18.72 2.05
CA GLU A 127 2.22 -17.48 2.57
C GLU A 127 0.92 -17.82 3.32
N PRO A 128 0.81 -17.53 4.63
CA PRO A 128 -0.46 -17.66 5.32
C PRO A 128 -1.49 -16.83 4.57
N HIS A 129 -2.70 -17.35 4.39
CA HIS A 129 -3.84 -16.54 3.98
C HIS A 129 -4.09 -15.49 5.06
N ASP A 130 -3.36 -14.38 5.01
CA ASP A 130 -3.69 -13.18 5.75
C ASP A 130 -5.04 -12.71 5.19
N GLY A 131 -6.10 -13.04 5.92
CA GLY A 131 -7.46 -12.67 5.61
C GLY A 131 -7.53 -11.16 5.39
N GLY A 132 -7.72 -10.76 4.13
CA GLY A 132 -8.18 -9.43 3.82
C GLY A 132 -9.56 -9.19 4.47
N PRO A 133 -9.86 -7.96 4.93
CA PRO A 133 -11.09 -7.70 5.65
C PRO A 133 -12.29 -7.89 4.72
N THR A 134 -13.18 -8.80 5.10
CA THR A 134 -14.60 -8.80 4.71
C THR A 134 -15.34 -7.65 5.36
#